data_AF-A0A7X7A6F4-F1
#
_entry.id   AF-A0A7X7A6F4-F1
#
_cell.length_a   1.000
_cell.length_b   1.000
_cell.length_c   1.000
_cell.angle_alpha   90.00
_cell.angle_beta   90.00
_cell.angle_gamma   90.00
#
_symmetry.space_group_name_H-M   'P 1'
#
loop_
_entity.id
_entity.type
_entity.pdbx_description
1 polymer ?
#
loop_
_entity_poly.entity_id
_entity_poly.type
_entity_poly.pdbx_seq_one_letter_code
_entity_poly.pdbx_strand_id
1 'polypeptide(L)'
;MRNHNLREILGLSQRGGRMLSLLDLVDANTVDLPVASLLAGAVASGASLLTAARPGNAGKTTVLAALLSFIPPGRRIVTVPDGPPRSVPPDTCLLAHEIGSGPWYAYLWGGAARGFFEAAAAPGVQAASCIHADTLEELRMTLCGPSIGLGEKEFAAIDLVAFLRLDRTLTGYRRRVCAVYAATGTPGAMSHQQICRWNEATDSFTVDAVPERWAAVSERAAEFLEAARTAGCTRFEELFARWATT
;
A
#
# COMPACT_ATOMS: atom_id res chain seq x y z
N MET A 1 10.34 -17.91 -6.87
CA MET A 1 9.60 -16.94 -6.03
C MET A 1 9.48 -15.56 -6.66
N ARG A 2 10.57 -14.92 -7.10
CA ARG A 2 10.51 -13.60 -7.76
C ARG A 2 9.53 -13.52 -8.94
N ASN A 3 9.63 -14.45 -9.90
CA ASN A 3 8.70 -14.51 -11.05
C ASN A 3 7.24 -14.79 -10.64
N HIS A 4 7.02 -15.40 -9.46
CA HIS A 4 5.69 -15.62 -8.91
C HIS A 4 5.13 -14.28 -8.38
N ASN A 5 5.84 -13.62 -7.47
CA ASN A 5 5.42 -12.33 -6.92
C ASN A 5 5.17 -11.28 -8.02
N LEU A 6 6.04 -11.23 -9.04
CA LEU A 6 5.82 -10.33 -10.18
C LEU A 6 4.47 -10.60 -10.86
N ARG A 7 4.09 -11.86 -11.08
CA ARG A 7 2.79 -12.21 -11.67
C ARG A 7 1.61 -11.81 -10.78
N GLU A 8 1.73 -12.04 -9.47
CA GLU A 8 0.70 -11.62 -8.51
C GLU A 8 0.48 -10.11 -8.57
N ILE A 9 1.56 -9.32 -8.56
CA ILE A 9 1.46 -7.86 -8.66
C ILE A 9 0.90 -7.43 -10.01
N LEU A 10 1.38 -8.02 -11.12
CA LEU A 10 0.84 -7.75 -12.46
C LEU A 10 -0.66 -8.09 -12.56
N GLY A 11 -1.15 -9.07 -11.80
CA GLY A 11 -2.56 -9.44 -11.69
C GLY A 11 -3.47 -8.33 -11.15
N LEU A 12 -2.91 -7.35 -10.42
CA LEU A 12 -3.63 -6.14 -9.99
C LEU A 12 -4.03 -5.23 -11.16
N SER A 13 -3.32 -5.32 -12.29
CA SER A 13 -3.62 -4.51 -13.49
C SER A 13 -4.77 -5.12 -14.30
N GLN A 14 -6.00 -4.85 -13.90
CA GLN A 14 -7.20 -5.38 -14.57
C GLN A 14 -7.58 -4.64 -15.86
N ARG A 15 -6.93 -3.50 -16.17
CA ARG A 15 -7.32 -2.61 -17.27
C ARG A 15 -6.32 -2.52 -18.42
N GLY A 16 -5.25 -3.33 -18.36
CA GLY A 16 -4.19 -3.34 -19.36
C GLY A 16 -3.27 -2.11 -19.29
N GLY A 17 -2.34 -2.03 -20.25
CA GLY A 17 -1.27 -1.03 -20.27
C GLY A 17 -0.04 -1.45 -19.45
N ARG A 18 1.02 -0.64 -19.50
CA ARG A 18 2.22 -0.91 -18.70
C ARG A 18 1.94 -0.64 -17.22
N MET A 19 2.54 -1.44 -16.35
CA MET A 19 2.53 -1.16 -14.91
C MET A 19 3.39 0.08 -14.63
N LEU A 20 2.87 0.99 -13.79
CA LEU A 20 3.61 2.16 -13.34
C LEU A 20 4.50 1.77 -12.16
N SER A 21 5.75 2.22 -12.21
CA SER A 21 6.73 2.10 -11.15
C SER A 21 6.56 3.20 -10.11
N LEU A 22 7.21 3.06 -8.96
CA LEU A 22 7.21 4.12 -7.96
C LEU A 22 7.88 5.41 -8.50
N LEU A 23 8.89 5.28 -9.37
CA LEU A 23 9.51 6.44 -10.03
C LEU A 23 8.58 7.11 -11.05
N ASP A 24 7.72 6.36 -11.74
CA ASP A 24 6.66 6.97 -12.57
C ASP A 24 5.69 7.79 -11.73
N LEU A 25 5.37 7.33 -10.52
CA LEU A 25 4.52 8.06 -9.58
C LEU A 25 5.22 9.32 -9.07
N VAL A 26 6.53 9.27 -8.85
CA VAL A 26 7.35 10.44 -8.51
C VAL A 26 7.38 11.44 -9.66
N ASP A 27 7.61 10.99 -10.89
CA ASP A 27 7.64 11.87 -12.07
C ASP A 27 6.26 12.51 -12.35
N ALA A 28 5.17 11.80 -12.04
CA ALA A 28 3.81 12.34 -12.10
C ALA A 28 3.41 13.24 -10.90
N ASN A 29 4.35 13.45 -9.96
CA ASN A 29 4.15 14.12 -8.68
C ASN A 29 2.98 13.52 -7.87
N THR A 30 2.67 12.23 -8.04
CA THR A 30 1.63 11.54 -7.24
C THR A 30 2.08 11.36 -5.79
N VAL A 31 3.39 11.20 -5.62
CA VAL A 31 4.17 11.27 -4.39
C VAL A 31 5.46 12.02 -4.75
N ASP A 32 6.13 12.66 -3.82
CA ASP A 32 7.51 13.09 -4.02
C ASP A 32 8.49 12.00 -3.58
N LEU A 33 9.79 12.23 -3.82
CA LEU A 33 10.82 11.24 -3.52
C LEU A 33 10.94 10.92 -2.01
N PRO A 34 10.91 11.90 -1.08
CA PRO A 34 10.87 11.62 0.36
C PRO A 34 9.68 10.74 0.78
N VAL A 35 8.46 11.05 0.36
CA VAL A 35 7.28 10.23 0.70
C VAL A 35 7.38 8.86 0.04
N ALA A 36 7.80 8.78 -1.23
CA ALA A 36 7.99 7.51 -1.93
C ALA A 36 8.98 6.59 -1.21
N SER A 37 10.11 7.15 -0.74
CA SER A 37 11.15 6.40 -0.03
C SER A 37 10.66 5.87 1.31
N LEU A 38 9.89 6.67 2.05
CA LEU A 38 9.26 6.25 3.30
C LEU A 38 8.25 5.12 3.09
N LEU A 39 7.37 5.25 2.09
CA LEU A 39 6.37 4.22 1.77
C LEU A 39 7.03 2.91 1.32
N ALA A 40 8.06 3.01 0.46
CA ALA A 40 8.86 1.87 0.03
C ALA A 40 9.57 1.20 1.22
N GLY A 41 10.20 2.00 2.09
CA GLY A 41 10.87 1.52 3.30
C GLY A 41 9.94 0.81 4.28
N ALA A 42 8.72 1.33 4.47
CA ALA A 42 7.70 0.70 5.30
C ALA A 42 7.27 -0.67 4.73
N VAL A 43 6.94 -0.75 3.44
CA VAL A 43 6.58 -2.03 2.79
C VAL A 43 7.73 -3.03 2.83
N ALA A 44 8.95 -2.56 2.58
CA ALA A 44 10.19 -3.33 2.72
C ALA A 44 10.51 -3.74 4.16
N SER A 45 9.89 -3.11 5.16
CA SER A 45 9.97 -3.53 6.56
C SER A 45 8.87 -4.53 6.93
N GLY A 46 7.97 -4.86 5.99
CA GLY A 46 6.85 -5.77 6.22
C GLY A 46 5.56 -5.12 6.70
N ALA A 47 5.45 -3.79 6.61
CA ALA A 47 4.23 -3.08 7.00
C ALA A 47 3.00 -3.54 6.20
N SER A 48 1.94 -3.96 6.88
CA SER A 48 0.63 -4.17 6.26
C SER A 48 0.11 -2.85 5.66
N LEU A 49 -0.22 -2.87 4.36
CA LEU A 49 -0.50 -1.68 3.55
C LEU A 49 -1.96 -1.64 3.07
N LEU A 50 -2.62 -0.51 3.29
CA LEU A 50 -3.85 -0.14 2.59
C LEU A 50 -3.66 1.12 1.76
N THR A 51 -4.10 1.07 0.50
CA THR A 51 -4.28 2.29 -0.31
C THR A 51 -5.77 2.62 -0.38
N ALA A 52 -6.15 3.83 0.02
CA ALA A 52 -7.54 4.22 0.21
C ALA A 52 -7.92 5.44 -0.63
N ALA A 53 -9.12 5.42 -1.20
CA ALA A 53 -9.76 6.54 -1.89
C ALA A 53 -11.21 6.17 -2.21
N ARG A 54 -12.15 7.08 -1.97
CA ARG A 54 -13.57 6.87 -2.26
C ARG A 54 -13.87 6.78 -3.76
N PRO A 55 -13.27 7.56 -4.67
CA PRO A 55 -13.54 7.41 -6.09
C PRO A 55 -12.94 6.11 -6.67
N GLY A 56 -13.69 5.48 -7.58
CA GLY A 56 -13.07 4.58 -8.56
C GLY A 56 -12.07 5.37 -9.42
N ASN A 57 -11.03 4.71 -9.94
CA ASN A 57 -10.02 5.31 -10.84
C ASN A 57 -9.08 6.34 -10.20
N ALA A 58 -9.11 6.49 -8.87
CA ALA A 58 -8.20 7.36 -8.12
C ALA A 58 -6.72 6.89 -8.16
N GLY A 59 -6.47 5.66 -8.59
CA GLY A 59 -5.12 5.10 -8.69
C GLY A 59 -4.68 4.25 -7.51
N LYS A 60 -5.59 3.87 -6.59
CA LYS A 60 -5.30 3.03 -5.41
C LYS A 60 -4.46 1.81 -5.78
N THR A 61 -4.96 1.00 -6.71
CA THR A 61 -4.33 -0.24 -7.17
C THR A 61 -2.99 0.01 -7.86
N THR A 62 -2.84 1.15 -8.55
CA THR A 62 -1.58 1.56 -9.16
C THR A 62 -0.52 1.87 -8.10
N VAL A 63 -0.88 2.64 -7.07
CA VAL A 63 0.01 2.92 -5.94
C VAL A 63 0.34 1.65 -5.17
N LEU A 64 -0.66 0.80 -4.90
CA LEU A 64 -0.47 -0.49 -4.25
C LEU A 64 0.54 -1.36 -5.00
N ALA A 65 0.35 -1.54 -6.32
CA ALA A 65 1.24 -2.35 -7.15
C ALA A 65 2.66 -1.77 -7.18
N ALA A 66 2.81 -0.46 -7.36
CA ALA A 66 4.11 0.21 -7.34
C ALA A 66 4.85 -0.01 -6.01
N LEU A 67 4.17 0.09 -4.88
CA LEU A 67 4.76 -0.13 -3.55
C LEU A 67 5.09 -1.60 -3.29
N LEU A 68 4.26 -2.54 -3.77
CA LEU A 68 4.55 -3.98 -3.67
C LEU A 68 5.80 -4.40 -4.44
N SER A 69 6.35 -3.56 -5.32
CA SER A 69 7.67 -3.81 -5.93
C SER A 69 8.82 -3.77 -4.91
N PHE A 70 8.59 -3.20 -3.72
CA PHE A 70 9.55 -3.11 -2.62
C PHE A 70 9.37 -4.20 -1.55
N ILE A 71 8.56 -5.22 -1.85
CA ILE A 71 8.34 -6.31 -0.91
C ILE A 71 9.67 -7.01 -0.55
N PRO A 72 9.89 -7.41 0.71
CA PRO A 72 11.15 -8.00 1.15
C PRO A 72 11.53 -9.26 0.38
N PRO A 73 12.83 -9.41 0.06
CA PRO A 73 13.36 -10.68 -0.43
C PRO A 73 12.96 -11.79 0.56
N GLY A 74 12.49 -12.94 0.06
CA GLY A 74 11.99 -14.01 0.92
C GLY A 74 10.46 -14.07 1.05
N ARG A 75 9.79 -12.90 1.04
CA ARG A 75 8.35 -12.81 1.25
C ARG A 75 7.59 -13.30 0.00
N ARG A 76 6.65 -14.23 0.15
CA ARG A 76 5.79 -14.70 -0.94
C ARG A 76 4.47 -13.92 -0.95
N ILE A 77 4.11 -13.37 -2.11
CA ILE A 77 2.77 -12.79 -2.31
C ILE A 77 1.79 -13.92 -2.62
N VAL A 78 0.65 -13.90 -1.93
CA VAL A 78 -0.45 -14.86 -2.11
C VAL A 78 -1.74 -14.07 -2.26
N THR A 79 -2.25 -13.98 -3.50
CA THR A 79 -3.58 -13.41 -3.74
C THR A 79 -4.65 -14.33 -3.19
N VAL A 80 -5.61 -13.77 -2.46
CA VAL A 80 -6.67 -14.50 -1.78
C VAL A 80 -8.03 -14.17 -2.41
N PRO A 81 -8.54 -15.00 -3.34
CA PRO A 81 -9.79 -14.69 -4.04
C PRO A 81 -11.02 -14.68 -3.13
N ASP A 82 -11.07 -15.59 -2.16
CA ASP A 82 -12.24 -15.87 -1.33
C ASP A 82 -11.95 -15.75 0.19
N GLY A 83 -10.79 -15.20 0.55
CA GLY A 83 -10.31 -15.09 1.92
C GLY A 83 -9.00 -15.84 2.18
N PRO A 84 -8.39 -15.66 3.36
CA PRO A 84 -7.10 -16.24 3.67
C PRO A 84 -7.17 -17.78 3.84
N PRO A 85 -6.05 -18.49 3.61
CA PRO A 85 -5.97 -19.90 3.96
C PRO A 85 -6.01 -20.07 5.48
N ARG A 86 -6.41 -21.26 5.95
CA ARG A 86 -6.50 -21.58 7.39
C ARG A 86 -5.17 -21.43 8.14
N SER A 87 -4.06 -21.62 7.46
CA SER A 87 -2.71 -21.43 8.01
C SER A 87 -1.89 -20.62 7.01
N VAL A 88 -1.27 -19.55 7.52
CA VAL A 88 -0.45 -18.63 6.73
C VAL A 88 1.00 -18.73 7.23
N PRO A 89 1.96 -19.09 6.36
CA PRO A 89 3.38 -19.11 6.75
C PRO A 89 3.92 -17.73 7.13
N PRO A 90 4.88 -17.62 8.08
CA PRO A 90 5.41 -16.36 8.61
C PRO A 90 6.31 -15.54 7.66
N ASP A 91 6.20 -15.72 6.34
CA ASP A 91 6.86 -14.92 5.31
C ASP A 91 5.90 -14.65 4.13
N THR A 92 4.63 -14.44 4.46
CA THR A 92 3.56 -14.29 3.46
C THR A 92 3.06 -12.87 3.43
N CYS A 93 2.89 -12.32 2.23
CA CYS A 93 2.04 -11.16 2.00
C CYS A 93 0.73 -11.62 1.38
N LEU A 94 -0.34 -11.55 2.17
CA LEU A 94 -1.70 -11.77 1.70
C LEU A 94 -2.12 -10.56 0.86
N LEU A 95 -2.61 -10.82 -0.35
CA LEU A 95 -3.05 -9.79 -1.27
C LEU A 95 -4.54 -9.95 -1.57
N ALA A 96 -5.32 -8.94 -1.21
CA ALA A 96 -6.66 -8.75 -1.75
C ALA A 96 -6.58 -7.62 -2.78
N HIS A 97 -7.28 -7.74 -3.89
CA HIS A 97 -7.28 -6.67 -4.89
C HIS A 97 -8.04 -5.45 -4.39
N GLU A 98 -9.10 -5.67 -3.62
CA GLU A 98 -9.84 -4.61 -2.94
C GLU A 98 -10.66 -5.18 -1.76
N ILE A 99 -10.80 -4.39 -0.70
CA ILE A 99 -11.81 -4.61 0.32
C ILE A 99 -13.07 -3.88 -0.11
N GLY A 100 -14.08 -4.65 -0.50
CA GLY A 100 -15.34 -4.15 -1.04
C GLY A 100 -16.26 -5.28 -1.48
N SER A 101 -17.56 -5.02 -1.51
CA SER A 101 -18.60 -6.01 -1.85
C SER A 101 -18.77 -6.27 -3.36
N GLY A 102 -17.83 -5.80 -4.19
CA GLY A 102 -17.88 -5.98 -5.64
C GLY A 102 -17.66 -7.44 -6.05
N PRO A 103 -18.24 -7.91 -7.17
CA PRO A 103 -18.16 -9.30 -7.62
C PRO A 103 -16.87 -9.61 -8.40
N TRP A 104 -15.79 -8.86 -8.16
CA TRP A 104 -14.55 -8.96 -8.94
C TRP A 104 -13.56 -9.91 -8.27
N TYR A 105 -12.63 -10.45 -9.05
CA TYR A 105 -11.62 -11.38 -8.54
C TYR A 105 -10.82 -10.77 -7.39
N ALA A 106 -10.70 -11.52 -6.28
CA ALA A 106 -9.98 -11.13 -5.06
C ALA A 106 -10.48 -9.84 -4.41
N TYR A 107 -11.78 -9.52 -4.61
CA TYR A 107 -12.49 -8.60 -3.75
C TYR A 107 -12.98 -9.32 -2.51
N LEU A 108 -12.65 -8.79 -1.34
CA LEU A 108 -13.06 -9.37 -0.06
C LEU A 108 -14.05 -8.46 0.66
N TRP A 109 -15.08 -9.08 1.24
CA TRP A 109 -16.05 -8.40 2.09
C TRP A 109 -16.50 -9.30 3.24
N GLY A 110 -17.15 -8.70 4.24
CA GLY A 110 -17.69 -9.42 5.38
C GLY A 110 -16.66 -10.26 6.12
N GLY A 111 -17.05 -11.49 6.47
CA GLY A 111 -16.19 -12.42 7.21
C GLY A 111 -14.87 -12.76 6.50
N ALA A 112 -14.83 -12.75 5.17
CA ALA A 112 -13.60 -13.00 4.41
C ALA A 112 -12.60 -11.83 4.54
N ALA A 113 -13.09 -10.58 4.49
CA ALA A 113 -12.27 -9.40 4.75
C ALA A 113 -11.79 -9.38 6.21
N ARG A 114 -12.67 -9.72 7.17
CA ARG A 114 -12.28 -9.83 8.58
C ARG A 114 -11.16 -10.86 8.78
N GLY A 115 -11.36 -12.07 8.27
CA GLY A 115 -10.37 -13.14 8.36
C GLY A 115 -9.04 -12.76 7.72
N PHE A 116 -9.06 -12.03 6.60
CA PHE A 116 -7.85 -11.53 5.94
C PHE A 116 -6.98 -10.67 6.87
N PHE A 117 -7.59 -9.71 7.57
CA PHE A 117 -6.87 -8.86 8.53
C PHE A 117 -6.50 -9.61 9.81
N GLU A 118 -7.36 -10.50 10.32
CA GLU A 118 -7.04 -11.37 11.46
C GLU A 118 -5.82 -12.26 11.18
N ALA A 119 -5.75 -12.85 9.98
CA ALA A 119 -4.61 -13.66 9.56
C ALA A 119 -3.34 -12.82 9.38
N ALA A 120 -3.48 -11.59 8.87
CA ALA A 120 -2.36 -10.66 8.70
C ALA A 120 -1.82 -10.09 10.02
N ALA A 121 -2.59 -10.13 11.10
CA ALA A 121 -2.11 -9.73 12.43
C ALA A 121 -1.11 -10.75 13.04
N ALA A 122 -0.93 -11.92 12.41
CA ALA A 122 0.06 -12.90 12.85
C ALA A 122 1.50 -12.43 12.57
N PRO A 123 2.48 -12.71 13.45
CA PRO A 123 3.88 -12.33 13.24
C PRO A 123 4.44 -12.84 11.89
N GLY A 124 5.08 -11.96 11.14
CA GLY A 124 5.69 -12.28 9.85
C GLY A 124 4.71 -12.32 8.66
N VAL A 125 3.42 -12.09 8.90
CA VAL A 125 2.41 -11.96 7.83
C VAL A 125 2.18 -10.48 7.54
N GLN A 126 2.11 -10.15 6.25
CA GLN A 126 1.77 -8.82 5.76
C GLN A 126 0.43 -8.88 5.03
N ALA A 127 -0.41 -7.86 5.15
CA ALA A 127 -1.55 -7.64 4.28
C ALA A 127 -1.28 -6.51 3.28
N ALA A 128 -1.83 -6.64 2.07
CA ALA A 128 -1.85 -5.57 1.07
C ALA A 128 -3.22 -5.54 0.38
N SER A 129 -3.88 -4.38 0.34
CA SER A 129 -5.15 -4.21 -0.38
C SER A 129 -5.48 -2.75 -0.70
N CYS A 130 -6.42 -2.55 -1.62
CA CYS A 130 -7.11 -1.27 -1.78
C CYS A 130 -8.42 -1.24 -0.99
N ILE A 131 -8.95 -0.05 -0.70
CA ILE A 131 -10.27 0.13 -0.07
C ILE A 131 -10.88 1.49 -0.43
N HIS A 132 -12.22 1.58 -0.39
CA HIS A 132 -12.95 2.83 -0.57
C HIS A 132 -13.13 3.58 0.76
N ALA A 133 -12.26 4.55 1.02
CA ALA A 133 -12.36 5.49 2.15
C ALA A 133 -11.51 6.74 1.84
N ASP A 134 -11.94 7.93 2.25
CA ASP A 134 -11.16 9.16 2.11
C ASP A 134 -10.55 9.63 3.44
N THR A 135 -10.98 9.06 4.56
CA THR A 135 -10.47 9.39 5.90
C THR A 135 -10.20 8.14 6.73
N LEU A 136 -9.36 8.27 7.76
CA LEU A 136 -9.10 7.20 8.72
C LEU A 136 -10.37 6.80 9.50
N GLU A 137 -11.25 7.77 9.77
CA GLU A 137 -12.54 7.52 10.43
C GLU A 137 -13.46 6.69 9.53
N GLU A 138 -13.62 7.07 8.26
CA GLU A 138 -14.40 6.28 7.29
C GLU A 138 -13.84 4.86 7.12
N LEU A 139 -12.51 4.74 7.06
CA LEU A 139 -11.83 3.44 6.99
C LEU A 139 -12.18 2.59 8.20
N ARG A 140 -12.06 3.14 9.41
CA ARG A 140 -12.39 2.47 10.66
C ARG A 140 -13.87 2.08 10.71
N MET A 141 -14.78 2.98 10.36
CA MET A 141 -16.21 2.69 10.29
C MET A 141 -16.53 1.54 9.33
N THR A 142 -15.80 1.47 8.21
CA THR A 142 -15.97 0.41 7.22
C THR A 142 -15.49 -0.94 7.75
N LEU A 143 -14.27 -1.00 8.27
CA LEU A 143 -13.64 -2.25 8.72
C LEU A 143 -14.20 -2.76 10.06
N CYS A 144 -14.37 -1.87 11.04
CA CYS A 144 -14.86 -2.23 12.38
C CYS A 144 -16.39 -2.21 12.47
N GLY A 145 -17.08 -1.64 11.47
CA GLY A 145 -18.53 -1.61 11.41
C GLY A 145 -19.16 -3.00 11.24
N PRO A 146 -20.49 -3.11 11.40
CA PRO A 146 -21.19 -4.40 11.50
C PRO A 146 -21.08 -5.28 10.24
N SER A 147 -20.78 -4.68 9.09
CA SER A 147 -20.64 -5.40 7.82
C SER A 147 -19.40 -6.30 7.78
N ILE A 148 -18.27 -5.87 8.36
CA ILE A 148 -17.02 -6.65 8.41
C ILE A 148 -16.75 -7.13 9.83
N GLY A 149 -16.88 -6.25 10.83
CA GLY A 149 -16.73 -6.55 12.24
C GLY A 149 -15.29 -6.87 12.64
N LEU A 150 -14.31 -6.15 12.07
CA LEU A 150 -12.91 -6.26 12.47
C LEU A 150 -12.72 -5.71 13.89
N GLY A 151 -11.91 -6.39 14.70
CA GLY A 151 -11.56 -5.92 16.04
C GLY A 151 -10.61 -4.73 16.01
N GLU A 152 -10.65 -3.91 17.07
CA GLU A 152 -9.80 -2.73 17.23
C GLU A 152 -8.31 -3.05 17.27
N LYS A 153 -7.96 -4.25 17.75
CA LYS A 153 -6.57 -4.72 17.81
C LYS A 153 -6.04 -5.01 16.41
N GLU A 154 -6.81 -5.72 15.59
CA GLU A 154 -6.47 -6.05 14.22
C GLU A 154 -6.49 -4.81 13.33
N PHE A 155 -7.42 -3.88 13.55
CA PHE A 155 -7.40 -2.58 12.88
C PHE A 155 -6.11 -1.79 13.20
N ALA A 156 -5.69 -1.76 14.48
CA ALA A 156 -4.45 -1.10 14.88
C ALA A 156 -3.18 -1.83 14.43
N ALA A 157 -3.29 -3.07 13.95
CA ALA A 157 -2.19 -3.83 13.33
C ALA A 157 -2.02 -3.52 11.84
N ILE A 158 -2.90 -2.71 11.23
CA ILE A 158 -2.70 -2.21 9.87
C ILE A 158 -1.62 -1.14 9.92
N ASP A 159 -0.40 -1.51 9.57
CA ASP A 159 0.76 -0.66 9.78
C ASP A 159 0.74 0.67 9.03
N LEU A 160 0.27 0.67 7.77
CA LEU A 160 0.41 1.78 6.85
C LEU A 160 -0.87 1.98 6.02
N VAL A 161 -1.41 3.20 6.07
CA VAL A 161 -2.58 3.60 5.26
C VAL A 161 -2.24 4.84 4.44
N ALA A 162 -2.29 4.73 3.11
CA ALA A 162 -2.07 5.82 2.18
C ALA A 162 -3.39 6.23 1.51
N PHE A 163 -3.85 7.45 1.75
CA PHE A 163 -5.05 8.03 1.14
C PHE A 163 -4.69 8.75 -0.16
N LEU A 164 -5.45 8.52 -1.22
CA LEU A 164 -5.28 9.18 -2.51
C LEU A 164 -6.43 10.14 -2.77
N ARG A 165 -6.09 11.31 -3.29
CA ARG A 165 -7.05 12.27 -3.86
C ARG A 165 -6.99 12.23 -5.39
N LEU A 166 -8.16 12.32 -6.01
CA LEU A 166 -8.35 12.46 -7.45
C LEU A 166 -9.04 13.79 -7.74
N ASP A 167 -8.32 14.71 -8.38
CA ASP A 167 -8.86 15.99 -8.82
C ASP A 167 -9.03 15.99 -10.34
N ARG A 168 -10.07 16.67 -10.83
CA ARG A 168 -10.21 17.01 -12.25
C ARG A 168 -9.43 18.28 -12.54
N THR A 169 -8.63 18.26 -13.60
CA THR A 169 -7.90 19.43 -14.10
C THR A 169 -8.38 19.78 -15.50
N LEU A 170 -7.97 20.94 -16.02
CA LEU A 170 -8.30 21.37 -17.39
C LEU A 170 -7.81 20.38 -18.46
N THR A 171 -6.70 19.69 -18.19
CA THR A 171 -6.03 18.78 -19.13
C THR A 171 -6.23 17.31 -18.80
N GLY A 172 -7.03 16.98 -17.78
CA GLY A 172 -7.32 15.60 -17.40
C GLY A 172 -7.55 15.42 -15.90
N TYR A 173 -6.69 14.61 -15.27
CA TYR A 173 -6.83 14.22 -13.87
C TYR A 173 -5.49 14.34 -13.14
N ARG A 174 -5.54 14.83 -11.90
CA ARG A 174 -4.42 14.85 -10.97
C ARG A 174 -4.68 13.83 -9.86
N ARG A 175 -3.67 13.02 -9.55
CA ARG A 175 -3.71 12.01 -8.48
C ARG A 175 -2.59 12.30 -7.49
N ARG A 176 -2.90 12.31 -6.20
CA ARG A 176 -1.92 12.61 -5.13
C ARG A 176 -2.16 11.70 -3.95
N VAL A 177 -1.11 11.14 -3.37
CA VAL A 177 -1.19 10.55 -2.02
C VAL A 177 -1.31 11.71 -1.04
N CYS A 178 -2.54 12.02 -0.62
CA CYS A 178 -2.82 13.25 0.10
C CYS A 178 -2.56 13.17 1.61
N ALA A 179 -2.62 11.96 2.17
CA ALA A 179 -2.31 11.70 3.57
C ALA A 179 -1.76 10.28 3.75
N VAL A 180 -0.81 10.12 4.66
CA VAL A 180 -0.27 8.80 5.03
C VAL A 180 -0.34 8.68 6.54
N TYR A 181 -0.85 7.54 7.02
CA TYR A 181 -0.95 7.20 8.43
C TYR A 181 -0.13 5.96 8.74
N ALA A 182 0.58 5.99 9.87
CA ALA A 182 1.29 4.84 10.40
C ALA A 182 0.67 4.39 11.73
N ALA A 183 0.61 3.08 11.95
CA ALA A 183 0.17 2.52 13.22
C ALA A 183 1.08 2.96 14.38
N THR A 184 0.47 3.29 15.52
CA THR A 184 1.17 3.68 16.76
C THR A 184 1.46 2.47 17.66
N GLY A 185 0.90 1.31 17.34
CA GLY A 185 0.97 0.10 18.17
C GLY A 185 -0.06 0.06 19.31
N THR A 186 -0.95 1.06 19.42
CA THR A 186 -1.97 1.12 20.47
C THR A 186 -3.39 1.07 19.88
N PRO A 187 -4.25 0.10 20.23
CA PRO A 187 -5.64 0.08 19.76
C PRO A 187 -6.45 1.31 20.21
N GLY A 188 -7.51 1.64 19.45
CA GLY A 188 -8.42 2.74 19.79
C GLY A 188 -8.23 3.99 18.95
N ALA A 189 -8.65 5.15 19.48
CA ALA A 189 -8.75 6.41 18.71
C ALA A 189 -7.39 6.91 18.18
N MET A 190 -6.31 6.64 18.92
CA MET A 190 -4.94 7.03 18.57
C MET A 190 -4.15 5.89 17.92
N SER A 191 -4.85 4.93 17.29
CA SER A 191 -4.20 3.76 16.68
C SER A 191 -3.29 4.08 15.52
N HIS A 192 -3.49 5.22 14.87
CA HIS A 192 -2.63 5.68 13.81
C HIS A 192 -2.30 7.15 13.97
N GLN A 193 -1.11 7.52 13.52
CA GLN A 193 -0.63 8.90 13.45
C GLN A 193 -0.41 9.28 11.99
N GLN A 194 -0.82 10.48 11.61
CA GLN A 194 -0.49 11.01 10.28
C GLN A 194 1.01 11.34 10.22
N ILE A 195 1.70 10.76 9.24
CA ILE A 195 3.14 10.89 9.05
C ILE A 195 3.51 11.64 7.77
N CYS A 196 2.59 11.74 6.80
CA CYS A 196 2.76 12.59 5.62
C CYS A 196 1.48 13.34 5.29
N ARG A 197 1.66 14.50 4.66
CA ARG A 197 0.58 15.35 4.16
C ARG A 197 0.95 15.97 2.81
N TRP A 198 -0.06 16.16 1.97
CA TRP A 198 0.04 16.92 0.73
C TRP A 198 -0.62 18.29 0.90
N ASN A 199 0.05 19.33 0.42
CA ASN A 199 -0.46 20.68 0.38
C ASN A 199 -1.00 20.99 -1.01
N GLU A 200 -2.33 21.05 -1.12
CA GLU A 200 -3.02 21.28 -2.39
C GLU A 200 -2.66 22.60 -3.08
N ALA A 201 -2.43 23.66 -2.31
CA ALA A 201 -2.17 25.00 -2.85
C ALA A 201 -0.80 25.09 -3.53
N THR A 202 0.18 24.31 -3.05
CA THR A 202 1.57 24.33 -3.55
C THR A 202 1.94 23.07 -4.33
N ASP A 203 1.03 22.10 -4.40
CA ASP A 203 1.26 20.75 -4.95
C ASP A 203 2.52 20.06 -4.40
N SER A 204 2.81 20.30 -3.12
CA SER A 204 4.00 19.81 -2.41
C SER A 204 3.63 18.82 -1.31
N PHE A 205 4.60 18.03 -0.87
CA PHE A 205 4.41 17.06 0.21
C PHE A 205 5.27 17.42 1.42
N THR A 206 4.88 16.90 2.57
CA THR A 206 5.65 17.03 3.81
C THR A 206 5.64 15.68 4.52
N VAL A 207 6.83 15.26 4.95
CA VAL A 207 7.02 14.14 5.87
C VAL A 207 7.12 14.71 7.27
N ASP A 208 6.13 14.43 8.10
CA ASP A 208 6.04 14.94 9.47
C ASP A 208 6.80 14.06 10.47
N ALA A 209 6.86 12.76 10.19
CA ALA A 209 7.58 11.80 11.00
C ALA A 209 7.98 10.58 10.17
N VAL A 210 9.12 10.00 10.53
CA VAL A 210 9.57 8.69 10.03
C VAL A 210 9.59 7.74 11.23
N PRO A 211 8.69 6.74 11.30
CA PRO A 211 8.72 5.75 12.38
C PRO A 211 10.09 5.05 12.44
N GLU A 212 10.68 4.98 13.63
CA GLU A 212 12.04 4.44 13.85
C GLU A 212 12.22 3.04 13.23
N ARG A 213 11.19 2.19 13.37
CA ARG A 213 11.15 0.83 12.80
C ARG A 213 11.32 0.76 11.28
N TRP A 214 11.13 1.87 10.56
CA TRP A 214 11.27 1.95 9.10
C TRP A 214 12.41 2.86 8.65
N ALA A 215 13.06 3.60 9.56
CA ALA A 215 14.00 4.66 9.21
C ALA A 215 15.16 4.16 8.33
N ALA A 216 15.92 3.18 8.82
CA ALA A 216 17.08 2.64 8.09
C ALA A 216 16.70 2.01 6.74
N VAL A 217 15.52 1.39 6.64
CA VAL A 217 15.04 0.81 5.38
C VAL A 217 14.56 1.90 4.42
N SER A 218 14.01 3.00 4.92
CA SER A 218 13.56 4.15 4.14
C SER A 218 14.74 4.94 3.56
N GLU A 219 15.83 5.08 4.31
CA GLU A 219 17.09 5.65 3.81
C GLU A 219 17.66 4.83 2.66
N ARG A 220 17.76 3.51 2.83
CA ARG A 220 18.18 2.60 1.75
C ARG A 220 17.24 2.65 0.55
N ALA A 221 15.93 2.77 0.76
CA ALA A 221 14.97 2.94 -0.32
C ALA A 221 15.18 4.27 -1.08
N ALA A 222 15.53 5.35 -0.38
CA ALA A 222 15.87 6.63 -1.00
C ALA A 222 17.12 6.51 -1.88
N GLU A 223 18.21 5.96 -1.34
CA GLU A 223 19.45 5.71 -2.10
C GLU A 223 19.19 4.87 -3.35
N PHE A 224 18.40 3.80 -3.20
CA PHE A 224 18.02 2.93 -4.30
C PHE A 224 17.22 3.68 -5.39
N LEU A 225 16.20 4.44 -4.99
CA LEU A 225 15.35 5.18 -5.92
C LEU A 225 16.14 6.26 -6.66
N GLU A 226 17.02 6.99 -5.96
CA GLU A 226 17.90 7.98 -6.57
C GLU A 226 18.86 7.34 -7.57
N ALA A 227 19.57 6.28 -7.16
CA ALA A 227 20.49 5.57 -8.05
C ALA A 227 19.78 5.01 -9.29
N ALA A 228 18.60 4.42 -9.13
CA ALA A 228 17.81 3.92 -10.24
C ALA A 228 17.35 5.04 -11.18
N ARG A 229 16.95 6.20 -10.63
CA ARG A 229 16.56 7.38 -11.42
C ARG A 229 17.75 7.93 -12.21
N THR A 230 18.91 8.08 -11.59
CA THR A 230 20.15 8.54 -12.25
C THR A 230 20.59 7.59 -13.35
N ALA A 231 20.41 6.29 -13.16
CA ALA A 231 20.73 5.28 -14.17
C ALA A 231 19.69 5.17 -15.30
N GLY A 232 18.55 5.87 -15.22
CA GLY A 232 17.46 5.75 -16.19
C GLY A 232 16.65 4.45 -16.06
N CYS A 233 16.83 3.72 -14.96
CA CYS A 233 16.25 2.41 -14.69
C CYS A 233 14.89 2.56 -13.99
N THR A 234 13.92 3.16 -14.69
CA THR A 234 12.66 3.59 -14.08
C THR A 234 11.49 2.63 -14.29
N ARG A 235 11.66 1.56 -15.08
CA ARG A 235 10.58 0.62 -15.39
C ARG A 235 10.22 -0.25 -14.19
N PHE A 236 8.95 -0.60 -14.05
CA PHE A 236 8.43 -1.38 -12.93
C PHE A 236 9.19 -2.71 -12.74
N GLU A 237 9.31 -3.52 -13.79
CA GLU A 237 9.97 -4.83 -13.74
C GLU A 237 11.47 -4.71 -13.42
N GLU A 238 12.09 -3.62 -13.85
CA GLU A 238 13.50 -3.35 -13.59
C GLU A 238 13.74 -2.95 -12.13
N LEU A 239 12.92 -2.03 -11.59
CA LEU A 239 12.97 -1.68 -10.16
C LEU A 239 12.71 -2.91 -9.29
N PHE A 240 11.67 -3.69 -9.61
CA PHE A 240 11.37 -4.93 -8.88
C PHE A 240 12.52 -5.92 -8.90
N ALA A 241 13.17 -6.11 -10.05
CA ALA A 241 14.29 -7.04 -10.18
C ALA A 241 15.53 -6.59 -9.40
N ARG A 242 15.83 -5.27 -9.40
CA ARG A 242 16.99 -4.69 -8.72
C ARG A 242 16.80 -4.62 -7.21
N TRP A 243 15.62 -4.23 -6.74
CA TRP A 243 15.32 -4.18 -5.31
C TRP A 243 15.48 -5.55 -4.64
N ALA A 244 15.08 -6.62 -5.33
CA ALA A 244 15.23 -7.99 -4.82
C ALA A 244 16.69 -8.45 -4.62
N THR A 245 17.68 -7.66 -5.07
CA THR A 245 19.11 -7.94 -4.93
C THR A 245 19.86 -6.92 -4.05
N THR A 246 19.14 -5.94 -3.49
CA THR A 246 19.66 -4.92 -2.58
C THR A 246 19.59 -5.40 -1.13
#